data_AF-A0A933RBN9-F1
#
_entry.id   AF-A0A933RBN9-F1
#
_cell.length_a   1.000
_cell.length_b   1.000
_cell.length_c   1.000
_cell.angle_alpha   90.00
_cell.angle_beta   90.00
_cell.angle_gamma   90.00
#
_symmetry.space_group_name_H-M   'P 1'
#
loop_
_entity.id
_entity.type
_entity.pdbx_description
1 polymer ?
#
loop_
_entity_poly.entity_id
_entity_poly.type
_entity_poly.pdbx_seq_one_letter_code
_entity_poly.pdbx_strand_id
1 'polypeptide(L)'
;MKLPFRRSTPKLTGPDDRMTLVEHLAELRTRIIRSMLAVVVGIIVMLASYDWVLRQLLDPYRALCRDRPDLCELSGGNVISISPLEGFSTRLSISTYGGIILALPVIMWQIWRFVVPALHAKEKKYAIPFVGSSVALFALGGYVAYWTLEKALEFLITW
;
A
#
# COMPACT_ATOMS: atom_id res chain seq x y z
N MET A 1 -17.66 39.60 41.75
CA MET A 1 -17.28 38.24 41.34
C MET A 1 -16.63 38.34 39.96
N LYS A 2 -15.29 38.26 39.88
CA LYS A 2 -14.51 38.47 38.64
C LYS A 2 -14.42 37.14 37.88
N LEU A 3 -14.94 37.09 36.65
CA LEU A 3 -14.68 35.97 35.74
C LEU A 3 -13.50 36.34 34.82
N PRO A 4 -12.49 35.47 34.68
CA PRO A 4 -11.25 35.78 33.99
C PRO A 4 -11.40 35.68 32.47
N PHE A 5 -10.71 36.60 31.80
CA PHE A 5 -10.41 36.67 30.37
C PHE A 5 -10.45 35.35 29.60
N ARG A 6 -11.49 35.18 28.78
CA ARG A 6 -11.48 34.24 27.64
C ARG A 6 -10.72 34.90 26.50
N ARG A 7 -9.41 34.68 26.41
CA ARG A 7 -8.61 35.04 25.23
C ARG A 7 -8.99 34.11 24.08
N SER A 8 -9.95 34.52 23.26
CA SER A 8 -10.07 34.04 21.90
C SER A 8 -8.86 34.56 21.12
N THR A 9 -7.86 33.70 20.89
CA THR A 9 -6.77 34.00 19.96
C THR A 9 -7.37 34.26 18.57
N PRO A 10 -7.19 35.45 18.00
CA PRO A 10 -7.63 35.71 16.64
C PRO A 10 -6.79 34.87 15.69
N LYS A 11 -7.44 34.12 14.79
CA LYS A 11 -6.76 33.54 13.62
C LYS A 11 -6.24 34.72 12.81
N LEU A 12 -4.92 34.92 12.81
CA LEU A 12 -4.23 35.85 11.94
C LEU A 12 -4.34 35.33 10.50
N THR A 13 -5.40 35.74 9.80
CA THR A 13 -5.43 35.72 8.33
C THR A 13 -4.55 36.85 7.84
N GLY A 14 -3.26 36.55 7.67
CA GLY A 14 -2.31 37.43 7.00
C GLY A 14 -2.42 37.32 5.48
N PRO A 15 -2.21 38.42 4.74
CA PRO A 15 -2.21 38.46 3.28
C PRO A 15 -0.94 37.77 2.75
N ASP A 16 -1.06 37.06 1.62
CA ASP A 16 -0.03 36.25 0.93
C ASP A 16 0.32 34.87 1.52
N ASP A 17 -0.45 33.90 1.03
CA ASP A 17 -0.07 32.59 0.46
C ASP A 17 1.44 32.27 0.27
N ARG A 18 2.23 32.38 1.33
CA ARG A 18 3.59 31.82 1.43
C ARG A 18 3.73 31.16 2.79
N MET A 19 3.35 29.88 2.86
CA MET A 19 3.76 29.04 3.99
C MET A 19 5.27 29.20 4.20
N THR A 20 5.69 29.39 5.44
CA THR A 20 7.12 29.38 5.77
C THR A 20 7.68 27.98 5.47
N LEU A 21 8.92 27.86 5.00
CA LEU A 21 9.56 26.55 4.76
C LEU A 21 9.49 25.64 5.99
N VAL A 22 9.50 26.25 7.18
CA VAL A 22 9.36 25.59 8.47
C VAL A 22 7.97 24.96 8.63
N GLU A 23 6.89 25.64 8.24
CA GLU A 23 5.54 25.08 8.25
C GLU A 23 5.37 23.94 7.24
N HIS A 24 5.96 24.06 6.05
CA HIS A 24 5.93 23.01 5.03
C HIS A 24 6.63 21.73 5.51
N LEU A 25 7.78 21.85 6.18
CA LEU A 25 8.49 20.71 6.79
C LEU A 25 7.73 20.10 7.98
N ALA A 26 7.08 20.93 8.81
CA ALA A 26 6.24 20.46 9.90
C ALA A 26 5.02 19.65 9.38
N GLU A 27 4.48 20.06 8.23
CA GLU A 27 3.41 19.34 7.56
C GLU A 27 3.89 17.99 7.01
N LEU A 28 5.08 17.95 6.38
CA LEU A 28 5.70 16.71 5.89
C LEU A 28 5.85 15.68 7.01
N ARG A 29 6.41 16.06 8.16
CA ARG A 29 6.58 15.15 9.32
C ARG A 29 5.25 14.51 9.73
N THR A 30 4.21 15.33 9.86
CA THR A 30 2.89 14.86 10.30
C THR A 30 2.27 13.89 9.29
N ARG A 31 2.51 14.12 8.00
CA ARG A 31 2.05 13.25 6.91
C ARG A 31 2.80 11.93 6.86
N ILE A 32 4.12 11.95 7.05
CA ILE A 32 4.97 10.75 7.14
C ILE A 32 4.53 9.86 8.30
N ILE A 33 4.23 10.45 9.47
CA ILE A 33 3.75 9.68 10.63
C ILE A 33 2.40 9.01 10.31
N ARG A 34 1.49 9.74 9.65
CA ARG A 34 0.19 9.18 9.23
C ARG A 34 0.33 8.08 8.17
N SER A 35 1.23 8.21 7.20
CA SER A 35 1.47 7.17 6.20
C SER A 35 2.15 5.95 6.81
N MET A 36 3.12 6.13 7.71
CA MET A 36 3.68 5.02 8.50
C MET A 36 2.62 4.29 9.30
N LEU A 37 1.73 5.01 9.97
CA LEU A 37 0.66 4.41 10.75
C LEU A 37 -0.30 3.61 9.85
N ALA A 38 -0.63 4.13 8.66
CA ALA A 38 -1.41 3.40 7.67
C ALA A 38 -0.71 2.10 7.19
N VAL A 39 0.60 2.14 6.98
CA VAL A 39 1.41 0.95 6.64
C VAL A 39 1.38 -0.08 7.76
N VAL A 40 1.60 0.33 9.01
CA VAL A 40 1.56 -0.58 10.17
C VAL A 40 0.20 -1.24 10.29
N VAL A 41 -0.89 -0.48 10.14
CA VAL A 41 -2.25 -1.04 10.12
C VAL A 41 -2.43 -2.02 8.94
N GLY A 42 -1.96 -1.66 7.75
CA GLY A 42 -2.00 -2.55 6.58
C GLY A 42 -1.25 -3.87 6.80
N ILE A 43 -0.08 -3.81 7.44
CA ILE A 43 0.73 -4.99 7.78
C ILE A 43 -0.01 -5.88 8.79
N ILE A 44 -0.59 -5.28 9.84
CA ILE A 44 -1.38 -6.03 10.84
C ILE A 44 -2.56 -6.74 10.17
N VAL A 45 -3.28 -6.03 9.29
CA VAL A 45 -4.41 -6.62 8.53
C VAL A 45 -3.92 -7.79 7.67
N MET A 46 -2.80 -7.64 6.94
CA MET A 46 -2.26 -8.74 6.14
C MET A 46 -1.68 -9.90 6.95
N LEU A 47 -1.13 -9.64 8.15
CA LEU A 47 -0.70 -10.70 9.06
C LEU A 47 -1.90 -11.54 9.53
N ALA A 48 -3.04 -10.89 9.79
CA ALA A 48 -4.28 -11.55 10.19
C ALA A 48 -4.95 -12.31 9.03
N SER A 49 -4.86 -11.79 7.80
CA SER A 49 -5.43 -12.44 6.60
C SER A 49 -4.43 -13.28 5.79
N TYR A 50 -3.26 -13.57 6.36
CA TYR A 50 -2.17 -14.29 5.69
C TYR A 50 -2.60 -15.61 5.03
N ASP A 51 -3.34 -16.46 5.76
CA ASP A 51 -3.76 -17.78 5.24
C ASP A 51 -4.70 -17.65 4.04
N TRP A 52 -5.49 -16.58 3.99
CA TRP A 52 -6.36 -16.30 2.85
C TRP A 52 -5.54 -15.82 1.64
N VAL A 53 -4.62 -14.87 1.85
CA VAL A 53 -3.74 -14.35 0.78
C VAL A 53 -2.86 -15.45 0.20
N LEU A 54 -2.26 -16.29 1.05
CA LEU A 54 -1.40 -17.39 0.60
C LEU A 54 -2.17 -18.39 -0.25
N ARG A 55 -3.43 -18.70 0.10
CA ARG A 55 -4.28 -19.59 -0.71
C ARG A 55 -4.56 -19.02 -2.08
N GLN A 56 -4.85 -17.73 -2.18
CA GLN A 56 -5.07 -17.05 -3.46
C GLN A 56 -3.80 -17.06 -4.33
N LEU A 57 -2.64 -16.81 -3.71
CA LEU A 57 -1.36 -16.79 -4.44
C LEU A 57 -0.95 -18.19 -4.94
N LEU A 58 -1.34 -19.25 -4.23
CA LEU A 58 -1.06 -20.65 -4.60
C LEU A 58 -2.13 -21.27 -5.50
N ASP A 59 -3.27 -20.63 -5.69
CA ASP A 59 -4.37 -21.15 -6.51
C ASP A 59 -3.95 -21.42 -7.97
N PRO A 60 -3.25 -20.50 -8.68
CA PRO A 60 -2.81 -20.77 -10.06
C PRO A 60 -1.80 -21.93 -10.13
N TYR A 61 -0.95 -22.08 -9.12
CA TYR A 61 -0.02 -23.21 -9.02
C TYR A 61 -0.76 -24.54 -8.83
N ARG A 62 -1.78 -24.57 -7.97
CA ARG A 62 -2.63 -25.76 -7.76
C ARG A 62 -3.51 -26.09 -8.97
N ALA A 63 -3.92 -25.09 -9.74
CA ALA A 63 -4.62 -25.29 -11.00
C ALA A 63 -3.69 -25.95 -12.03
N LEU A 64 -2.46 -25.45 -12.19
CA LEU A 64 -1.44 -26.06 -13.06
C LEU A 64 -1.11 -27.50 -12.67
N CYS A 65 -0.95 -27.78 -11.38
CA CYS A 65 -0.72 -29.15 -10.89
C CYS A 65 -1.87 -30.11 -11.18
N ARG A 66 -3.11 -29.62 -11.30
CA ARG A 66 -4.27 -30.43 -11.68
C ARG A 66 -4.22 -30.82 -13.16
N ASP A 67 -3.73 -29.93 -14.02
CA ASP A 67 -3.61 -30.18 -15.46
C ASP A 67 -2.38 -31.02 -15.82
N ARG A 68 -1.32 -30.99 -15.00
CA ARG A 68 -0.07 -31.75 -15.18
C ARG A 68 0.36 -32.46 -13.88
N PRO A 69 -0.24 -33.62 -13.55
CA PRO A 69 0.07 -34.35 -12.31
C PRO A 69 1.53 -34.82 -12.22
N ASP A 70 2.17 -35.01 -13.38
CA ASP A 70 3.56 -35.41 -13.61
C ASP A 70 4.60 -34.44 -13.02
N LEU A 71 4.27 -33.16 -12.85
CA LEU A 71 5.19 -32.13 -12.37
C LEU A 71 5.08 -31.87 -10.85
N CYS A 72 3.99 -32.34 -10.22
CA CYS A 72 3.67 -32.02 -8.82
C CYS A 72 3.71 -33.24 -7.87
N GLU A 73 4.20 -34.38 -8.35
CA GLU A 73 4.26 -35.65 -7.61
C GLU A 73 5.10 -35.56 -6.31
N LEU A 74 6.11 -34.68 -6.26
CA LEU A 74 6.98 -34.46 -5.10
C LEU A 74 6.39 -33.54 -4.02
N SER A 75 5.42 -32.68 -4.36
CA SER A 75 4.95 -31.59 -3.48
C SER A 75 3.44 -31.60 -3.24
N GLY A 76 2.67 -32.41 -3.98
CA GLY A 76 1.21 -32.54 -3.84
C GLY A 76 0.45 -31.22 -4.03
N GLY A 77 1.01 -30.25 -4.75
CA GLY A 77 0.45 -28.91 -4.90
C GLY A 77 0.58 -28.00 -3.66
N ASN A 78 1.46 -28.35 -2.71
CA ASN A 78 1.76 -27.53 -1.53
C ASN A 78 3.24 -27.13 -1.52
N VAL A 79 3.50 -25.91 -1.05
CA VAL A 79 4.87 -25.42 -0.88
C VAL A 79 5.47 -26.08 0.36
N ILE A 80 6.42 -26.98 0.15
CA ILE A 80 7.23 -27.57 1.21
C ILE A 80 8.19 -26.51 1.75
N SER A 81 8.09 -26.24 3.06
CA SER A 81 9.06 -25.39 3.75
C SER A 81 10.28 -26.23 4.09
N ILE A 82 11.43 -25.90 3.50
CA ILE A 82 12.66 -26.68 3.64
C ILE A 82 13.29 -26.40 5.01
N SER A 83 13.08 -25.19 5.54
CA SER A 83 13.52 -24.77 6.87
C SER A 83 12.39 -24.18 7.72
N PRO A 84 12.42 -24.34 9.07
CA PRO A 84 11.43 -23.74 9.96
C PRO A 84 11.45 -22.20 9.92
N LEU A 85 12.59 -21.58 9.59
CA LEU A 85 12.72 -20.13 9.45
C LEU A 85 12.10 -19.60 8.14
N GLU A 86 12.04 -20.41 7.08
CA GLU A 86 11.49 -19.99 5.78
C GLU A 86 9.98 -19.70 5.87
N GLY A 87 9.22 -20.50 6.61
CA GLY A 87 7.80 -20.27 6.83
C GLY A 87 7.54 -18.93 7.52
N PHE A 88 8.34 -18.60 8.54
CA PHE A 88 8.26 -17.32 9.24
C PHE A 88 8.68 -16.14 8.36
N SER A 89 9.81 -16.25 7.67
CA SER A 89 10.32 -15.21 6.76
C SER A 89 9.36 -14.92 5.61
N THR A 90 8.76 -15.96 5.04
CA THR A 90 7.73 -15.84 3.99
C THR A 90 6.50 -15.10 4.50
N ARG A 91 6.03 -15.45 5.71
CA ARG A 91 4.88 -14.78 6.33
C ARG A 91 5.14 -13.30 6.60
N LEU A 92 6.32 -12.95 7.12
CA LEU A 92 6.72 -11.56 7.32
C LEU A 92 6.85 -10.81 6.00
N SER A 93 7.45 -11.42 4.98
CA SER A 93 7.63 -10.78 3.67
C SER A 93 6.29 -10.50 3.01
N ILE A 94 5.40 -11.49 2.93
CA ILE A 94 4.06 -11.35 2.34
C ILE A 94 3.25 -10.29 3.06
N SER A 95 3.25 -10.31 4.40
CA SER A 95 2.50 -9.31 5.16
C SER A 95 3.08 -7.91 5.07
N THR A 96 4.41 -7.77 4.99
CA THR A 96 5.07 -6.48 4.82
C THR A 96 4.75 -5.89 3.46
N TYR A 97 5.00 -6.63 2.38
CA TYR A 97 4.71 -6.16 1.02
C TYR A 97 3.22 -5.97 0.79
N GLY A 98 2.39 -6.95 1.17
CA GLY A 98 0.94 -6.86 1.07
C GLY A 98 0.35 -5.72 1.90
N GLY A 99 0.89 -5.48 3.10
CA GLY A 99 0.48 -4.37 3.95
C GLY A 99 0.83 -3.01 3.37
N ILE A 100 2.00 -2.87 2.75
CA ILE A 100 2.37 -1.67 1.99
C ILE A 100 1.42 -1.47 0.81
N ILE A 101 1.09 -2.53 0.08
CA ILE A 101 0.14 -2.51 -1.04
C ILE A 101 -1.23 -2.01 -0.58
N LEU A 102 -1.74 -2.50 0.56
CA LEU A 102 -2.99 -2.01 1.15
C LEU A 102 -2.92 -0.55 1.62
N ALA A 103 -1.75 -0.11 2.08
CA ALA A 103 -1.53 1.26 2.55
C ALA A 103 -1.28 2.25 1.39
N LEU A 104 -0.99 1.78 0.17
CA LEU A 104 -0.67 2.64 -0.97
C LEU A 104 -1.72 3.69 -1.31
N PRO A 105 -3.05 3.42 -1.28
CA PRO A 105 -4.05 4.46 -1.50
C PRO A 105 -3.91 5.63 -0.52
N VAL A 106 -3.59 5.32 0.74
CA VAL A 106 -3.38 6.34 1.78
C VAL A 106 -2.05 7.06 1.59
N ILE A 107 -0.96 6.33 1.31
CA ILE A 107 0.37 6.91 1.04
C ILE A 107 0.28 7.88 -0.14
N MET A 108 -0.32 7.43 -1.25
CA MET A 108 -0.51 8.23 -2.45
C MET A 108 -1.31 9.49 -2.13
N TRP A 109 -2.43 9.37 -1.42
CA TRP A 109 -3.24 10.53 -1.02
C TRP A 109 -2.45 11.54 -0.16
N GLN A 110 -1.62 11.07 0.79
CA GLN A 110 -0.81 11.95 1.63
C GLN A 110 0.30 12.66 0.86
N ILE A 111 0.95 11.97 -0.10
CA ILE A 111 1.96 12.57 -0.99
C ILE A 111 1.33 13.67 -1.84
N TRP A 112 0.22 13.38 -2.52
CA TRP A 112 -0.42 14.36 -3.40
C TRP A 112 -0.94 15.57 -2.64
N ARG A 113 -1.51 15.37 -1.46
CA ARG A 113 -1.95 16.48 -0.63
C ARG A 113 -0.77 17.38 -0.21
N PHE A 114 0.48 16.91 -0.23
CA PHE A 114 1.68 17.67 0.11
C PHE A 114 2.22 18.43 -1.11
N VAL A 115 2.08 17.85 -2.29
CA VAL A 115 2.43 18.50 -3.57
C VAL A 115 1.42 19.59 -3.96
N VAL A 116 0.12 19.38 -3.71
CA VAL A 116 -0.96 20.33 -4.04
C VAL A 116 -0.77 21.76 -3.51
N PRO A 117 -0.36 22.02 -2.26
CA PRO A 117 -0.11 23.39 -1.80
C PRO A 117 1.05 24.08 -2.51
N ALA A 118 1.96 23.34 -3.15
CA ALA A 118 3.02 23.91 -3.99
C ALA A 118 2.54 24.27 -5.42
N LEU A 119 1.27 24.01 -5.75
CA LEU A 119 0.71 24.15 -7.10
C LEU A 119 -0.33 25.27 -7.17
N HIS A 120 -0.41 25.99 -8.29
CA HIS A 120 -1.30 27.15 -8.43
C HIS A 120 -2.79 26.78 -8.19
N ALA A 121 -3.56 27.70 -7.61
CA ALA A 121 -4.96 27.47 -7.21
C ALA A 121 -5.88 26.91 -8.32
N LYS A 122 -5.58 27.19 -9.60
CA LYS A 122 -6.32 26.65 -10.76
C LYS A 122 -6.01 25.17 -11.05
N GLU A 123 -4.81 24.69 -10.70
CA GLU A 123 -4.35 23.32 -10.98
C GLU A 123 -4.75 22.32 -9.89
N LYS A 124 -5.08 22.82 -8.69
CA LYS A 124 -5.59 22.03 -7.56
C LYS A 124 -6.81 21.17 -7.91
N LYS A 125 -7.62 21.58 -8.89
CA LYS A 125 -8.78 20.80 -9.37
C LYS A 125 -8.38 19.53 -10.13
N TYR A 126 -7.21 19.52 -10.79
CA TYR A 126 -6.69 18.35 -11.52
C TYR A 126 -5.97 17.35 -10.61
N ALA A 127 -5.54 17.78 -9.42
CA ALA A 127 -4.90 16.88 -8.46
C ALA A 127 -5.84 15.78 -7.94
N ILE A 128 -7.13 16.07 -7.79
CA ILE A 128 -8.13 15.10 -7.31
C ILE A 128 -8.32 13.93 -8.30
N PRO A 129 -8.64 14.15 -9.60
CA PRO A 129 -8.75 13.06 -10.55
C PRO A 129 -7.41 12.34 -10.77
N PHE A 130 -6.27 13.03 -10.63
CA PHE A 130 -4.95 12.41 -10.73
C PHE A 130 -4.68 11.39 -9.59
N VAL A 131 -5.08 11.70 -8.36
CA VAL A 131 -4.99 10.75 -7.24
C VAL A 131 -5.89 9.55 -7.50
N GLY A 132 -7.11 9.79 -7.96
CA GLY A 132 -8.06 8.73 -8.33
C GLY A 132 -7.51 7.81 -9.42
N SER A 133 -6.95 8.38 -10.49
CA SER A 133 -6.33 7.60 -11.56
C SER A 133 -5.11 6.82 -11.08
N SER A 134 -4.29 7.40 -10.19
CA SER A 134 -3.12 6.71 -9.62
C SER A 134 -3.52 5.46 -8.82
N VAL A 135 -4.58 5.55 -8.01
CA VAL A 135 -5.11 4.40 -7.26
C VAL A 135 -5.70 3.35 -8.21
N ALA A 136 -6.43 3.77 -9.25
CA ALA A 136 -6.97 2.86 -10.26
C ALA A 136 -5.88 2.14 -11.05
N LEU A 137 -4.84 2.87 -11.49
CA LEU A 137 -3.66 2.32 -12.17
C LEU A 137 -2.91 1.34 -11.29
N PHE A 138 -2.78 1.62 -9.99
CA PHE A 138 -2.14 0.71 -9.06
C PHE A 138 -2.93 -0.61 -8.90
N ALA A 139 -4.25 -0.53 -8.76
CA ALA A 139 -5.12 -1.71 -8.72
C ALA A 139 -5.05 -2.53 -10.03
N LEU A 140 -5.05 -1.84 -11.18
CA LEU A 140 -4.93 -2.46 -12.49
C LEU A 140 -3.55 -3.13 -12.68
N GLY A 141 -2.48 -2.49 -12.21
CA GLY A 141 -1.14 -3.08 -12.18
C GLY A 141 -1.09 -4.35 -11.32
N GLY A 142 -1.73 -4.34 -10.14
CA GLY A 142 -1.85 -5.54 -9.29
C GLY A 142 -2.60 -6.68 -9.97
N TYR A 143 -3.68 -6.37 -10.69
CA TYR A 143 -4.43 -7.35 -11.47
C TYR A 143 -3.59 -7.94 -12.61
N VAL A 144 -2.90 -7.11 -13.39
CA VAL A 144 -2.02 -7.57 -14.48
C VAL A 144 -0.88 -8.42 -13.94
N ALA A 145 -0.29 -8.05 -12.80
CA ALA A 145 0.76 -8.84 -12.15
C ALA A 145 0.28 -10.24 -11.75
N TYR A 146 -0.92 -10.34 -11.17
CA TYR A 146 -1.53 -11.64 -10.84
C TYR A 146 -1.81 -12.47 -12.10
N TRP A 147 -2.36 -11.86 -13.14
CA TRP A 147 -2.65 -12.57 -14.40
C TRP A 147 -1.37 -13.06 -15.12
N THR A 148 -0.30 -12.26 -15.09
CA THR A 148 0.98 -12.65 -15.71
C THR A 148 1.67 -13.78 -14.95
N LEU A 149 1.39 -13.94 -13.65
CA LEU A 149 1.99 -14.98 -12.80
C LEU A 149 1.73 -16.40 -13.34
N GLU A 150 0.52 -16.68 -13.80
CA GLU A 150 0.15 -17.98 -14.40
C GLU A 150 1.02 -18.31 -15.61
N LYS A 151 1.21 -17.34 -16.51
CA LYS A 151 1.99 -17.51 -17.74
C LYS A 151 3.49 -17.62 -17.47
N ALA A 152 3.98 -16.86 -16.50
CA ALA A 152 5.35 -16.97 -16.04
C ALA A 152 5.64 -18.36 -15.45
N LEU A 153 4.70 -18.90 -14.66
CA LEU A 153 4.82 -20.22 -14.05
C LEU A 153 4.79 -21.34 -15.09
N GLU A 154 3.89 -21.25 -16.07
CA GLU A 154 3.83 -22.17 -17.22
C GLU A 154 5.15 -22.19 -18.00
N PHE A 155 5.70 -21.01 -18.30
CA PHE A 155 6.99 -20.89 -18.99
C PHE A 155 8.14 -21.49 -18.17
N LEU A 156 8.20 -21.21 -16.86
CA LEU A 156 9.30 -21.67 -16.00
C LEU A 156 9.30 -23.18 -15.78
N ILE A 157 8.13 -23.82 -15.73
CA ILE A 157 8.02 -25.27 -15.47
C ILE A 157 8.14 -26.09 -16.77
N THR A 158 7.77 -25.51 -17.92
CA THR A 158 7.81 -26.22 -19.21
C THR A 158 9.21 -26.26 -19.82
N TRP A 159 10.12 -25.35 -19.41
CA TRP A 159 11.49 -25.27 -19.89
C TRP A 159 12.45 -26.06 -18.99
#